data_AF-A0A542SDR0-F1
#
_entry.id   AF-A0A542SDR0-F1
#
_cell.length_a   1.000
_cell.length_b   1.000
_cell.length_c   1.000
_cell.angle_alpha   90.00
_cell.angle_beta   90.00
_cell.angle_gamma   90.00
#
_symmetry.space_group_name_H-M   'P 1'
#
loop_
_entity.id
_entity.type
_entity.pdbx_description
1 polymer ?
#
loop_
_entity_poly.entity_id
_entity_poly.type
_entity_poly.pdbx_seq_one_letter_code
_entity_poly.pdbx_strand_id
1 'polypeptide(L)'
;MTLSAVWADLDRLDDEMAELAGQAAELTSYAGRWVCQRAGFEPSPLCLLRPLAELMDLLADGFGDLRSLALDDWADLRHGVASTRRDLGAVDDGVVGLLPVAA
;
A
#
# COMPACT_ATOMS: atom_id res chain seq x y z
N MET A 1 -5.77 -2.57 -30.08
CA MET A 1 -5.97 -2.70 -28.63
C MET A 1 -7.46 -2.83 -28.42
N THR A 2 -7.94 -4.02 -28.04
CA THR A 2 -9.37 -4.28 -27.83
C THR A 2 -9.76 -3.89 -26.40
N LEU A 3 -11.00 -3.45 -26.16
CA LEU A 3 -11.50 -3.07 -24.83
C LEU A 3 -11.24 -4.15 -23.77
N SER A 4 -11.31 -5.44 -24.15
CA SER A 4 -11.01 -6.55 -23.23
C SER A 4 -9.57 -6.56 -22.68
N ALA A 5 -8.61 -6.00 -23.42
CA ALA A 5 -7.21 -5.93 -22.96
C ALA A 5 -7.03 -4.82 -21.91
N VAL A 6 -7.75 -3.71 -22.04
CA VAL A 6 -7.74 -2.60 -21.07
C VAL A 6 -8.33 -3.06 -19.73
N TRP A 7 -9.39 -3.88 -19.77
CA TRP A 7 -10.00 -4.44 -18.56
C TRP A 7 -9.07 -5.39 -17.81
N ALA A 8 -8.39 -6.28 -18.54
CA ALA A 8 -7.41 -7.20 -17.96
C ALA A 8 -6.22 -6.45 -17.33
N ASP A 9 -5.81 -5.31 -17.90
CA ASP A 9 -4.75 -4.48 -17.34
C ASP A 9 -5.17 -3.80 -16.02
N LEU A 10 -6.44 -3.43 -15.85
CA LEU A 10 -6.94 -2.87 -14.59
C LEU A 10 -7.06 -3.91 -13.47
N ASP A 11 -7.42 -5.15 -13.81
CA ASP A 11 -7.43 -6.25 -12.83
C ASP A 11 -6.02 -6.58 -12.36
N ARG A 12 -5.06 -6.66 -13.30
CA ARG A 12 -3.64 -6.84 -12.97
C ARG A 12 -3.11 -5.69 -12.12
N LEU A 13 -3.50 -4.46 -12.41
CA LEU A 13 -3.10 -3.29 -11.62
C LEU A 13 -3.58 -3.42 -10.16
N ASP A 14 -4.80 -3.90 -9.92
CA ASP A 14 -5.30 -4.08 -8.56
C ASP A 14 -4.50 -5.12 -7.77
N ASP A 15 -4.12 -6.23 -8.41
CA ASP A 15 -3.27 -7.27 -7.83
C ASP A 15 -1.86 -6.73 -7.52
N GLU A 16 -1.23 -6.04 -8.48
CA GLU A 16 0.08 -5.42 -8.30
C GLU A 16 0.06 -4.37 -7.16
N MET A 17 -1.03 -3.60 -7.07
CA MET A 17 -1.21 -2.64 -5.99
C MET A 17 -1.36 -3.31 -4.61
N ALA A 18 -2.09 -4.43 -4.54
CA ALA A 18 -2.23 -5.20 -3.32
C ALA A 18 -0.88 -5.81 -2.87
N GLU A 19 -0.09 -6.32 -3.81
CA GLU A 19 1.22 -6.87 -3.55
C GLU A 19 2.17 -5.80 -2.97
N LEU A 20 2.25 -4.63 -3.61
CA LEU A 20 3.10 -3.53 -3.16
C LEU A 20 2.73 -3.04 -1.75
N ALA A 21 1.42 -2.96 -1.44
CA ALA A 21 0.97 -2.63 -0.09
C ALA A 21 1.45 -3.66 0.94
N GLY A 22 1.37 -4.95 0.61
CA GLY A 22 1.88 -6.04 1.44
C GLY A 22 3.38 -5.91 1.69
N GLN A 23 4.17 -5.68 0.64
CA GLN A 23 5.62 -5.48 0.74
C GLN A 23 5.97 -4.27 1.62
N ALA A 24 5.26 -3.15 1.48
CA ALA A 24 5.47 -1.96 2.31
C ALA A 24 5.15 -2.21 3.78
N ALA A 25 4.06 -2.94 4.06
CA ALA A 25 3.69 -3.34 5.42
C ALA A 25 4.73 -4.28 6.05
N GLU A 26 5.27 -5.22 5.29
CA GLU A 26 6.34 -6.11 5.75
C GLU A 26 7.63 -5.34 6.05
N LEU A 27 8.04 -4.42 5.17
CA LEU A 27 9.27 -3.66 5.32
C LEU A 27 9.25 -2.76 6.55
N THR A 28 8.13 -2.06 6.77
CA THR A 28 7.92 -1.22 7.95
C THR A 28 7.83 -2.04 9.25
N SER A 29 7.14 -3.19 9.21
CA SER A 29 7.14 -4.15 10.33
C SER A 29 8.53 -4.68 10.64
N TYR A 30 9.33 -5.00 9.61
CA TYR A 30 10.71 -5.43 9.77
C TYR A 30 11.56 -4.34 10.42
N ALA A 31 11.45 -3.09 9.93
CA ALA A 31 12.18 -1.95 10.49
C ALA A 31 11.84 -1.73 11.97
N GLY A 32 10.55 -1.72 12.33
CA GLY A 32 10.13 -1.61 13.73
C GLY A 32 10.64 -2.77 14.59
N ARG A 33 10.56 -4.01 14.08
CA ARG A 33 10.95 -5.20 14.85
C ARG A 33 12.45 -5.32 15.05
N TRP A 34 13.26 -5.03 14.04
CA TRP A 34 14.69 -5.40 14.04
C TRP A 34 15.64 -4.21 14.04
N VAL A 35 15.25 -3.08 13.44
CA VAL A 35 16.12 -1.90 13.35
C VAL A 35 15.94 -1.01 14.57
N CYS A 36 14.69 -0.80 15.01
CA CYS A 36 14.37 0.11 16.12
C CYS A 36 14.45 -0.57 17.50
N GLN A 37 15.29 -1.59 17.66
CA GLN A 37 15.41 -2.30 18.94
C GLN A 37 16.27 -1.53 19.94
N ARG A 38 15.70 -1.24 21.12
CA ARG A 38 16.43 -0.65 22.26
C ARG A 38 17.53 -1.55 22.82
N ALA A 39 17.35 -2.86 22.75
CA ALA A 39 18.17 -3.84 23.45
C ALA A 39 19.67 -3.76 23.09
N GLY A 40 20.02 -3.31 21.88
CA GLY A 40 21.40 -3.09 21.45
C GLY A 40 22.08 -1.88 22.08
N PHE A 41 21.32 -0.95 22.66
CA PHE A 41 21.80 0.36 23.14
C PHE A 41 21.71 0.54 24.65
N GLU A 42 20.92 -0.27 25.35
CA GLU A 42 20.78 -0.22 26.81
C GLU A 42 21.00 -1.60 27.50
N PRO A 43 22.10 -2.32 27.24
CA PRO A 43 22.38 -3.58 27.93
C PRO A 43 22.80 -3.37 29.40
N SER A 44 23.20 -2.15 29.77
CA SER A 44 23.70 -1.80 31.10
C SER A 44 23.47 -0.31 31.41
N PRO A 45 23.25 0.07 32.69
CA PRO A 45 23.11 1.47 33.10
C PRO A 45 24.32 2.36 32.79
N LEU A 46 25.49 1.76 32.55
CA LEU A 46 26.74 2.44 32.19
C LEU A 46 27.00 2.44 30.67
N CYS A 47 26.06 1.96 29.86
CA CYS A 47 26.25 1.94 28.41
C CYS A 47 26.31 3.37 27.88
N LEU A 48 27.45 3.75 27.28
CA LEU A 48 27.65 5.05 26.64
C LEU A 48 26.58 5.33 25.57
N LEU A 49 26.07 4.27 24.93
CA LEU A 49 25.10 4.36 23.85
C LEU A 49 23.64 4.43 24.34
N ARG A 50 23.39 4.40 25.66
CA ARG A 50 22.02 4.45 26.21
C ARG A 50 21.16 5.60 25.66
N PRO A 51 21.66 6.83 25.44
CA PRO A 51 20.86 7.89 24.83
C PRO A 51 20.34 7.56 23.42
N LEU A 52 21.01 6.67 22.69
CA LEU A 52 20.53 6.21 21.38
C LEU A 52 19.33 5.27 21.49
N ALA A 53 19.09 4.63 22.64
CA ALA A 53 17.92 3.79 22.85
C ALA A 53 16.62 4.60 22.76
N GLU A 54 16.62 5.83 23.27
CA GLU A 54 15.47 6.76 23.15
C GLU A 54 15.25 7.20 21.70
N LEU A 55 16.32 7.36 20.92
CA LEU A 55 16.21 7.64 19.49
C LEU A 55 15.59 6.47 18.72
N MET A 56 15.80 5.22 19.15
CA MET A 56 15.17 4.06 18.51
C MET A 56 13.64 4.09 18.66
N ASP A 57 13.12 4.56 19.79
CA ASP A 57 11.67 4.71 19.98
C ASP A 57 11.11 5.78 19.03
N LEU A 58 11.79 6.93 18.90
CA LEU A 58 11.40 7.97 17.96
C LEU A 58 11.40 7.47 16.50
N LEU A 59 12.38 6.65 16.13
CA LEU A 59 12.42 6.03 14.81
C LEU A 59 11.28 5.00 14.63
N ALA A 60 10.99 4.20 15.64
CA ALA A 60 9.88 3.24 15.62
C ALA A 60 8.55 3.95 15.39
N ASP A 61 8.29 5.03 16.14
CA ASP A 61 7.11 5.86 16.00
C ASP A 61 7.04 6.48 14.60
N GLY A 62 8.14 7.06 14.12
CA GLY A 62 8.20 7.64 12.77
C GLY A 62 7.94 6.62 11.64
N PHE A 63 8.44 5.39 11.77
CA PHE A 63 8.10 4.31 10.83
C PHE A 63 6.63 3.89 10.94
N GLY A 64 6.05 3.92 12.14
CA GLY A 64 4.63 3.68 12.37
C GLY A 64 3.75 4.72 11.67
N ASP A 65 4.09 6.00 11.84
CA ASP A 65 3.38 7.12 11.21
C ASP A 65 3.50 7.08 9.69
N LEU A 66 4.72 6.88 9.17
CA LEU A 66 4.96 6.76 7.73
C LEU A 66 4.17 5.60 7.14
N ARG A 67 4.12 4.47 7.85
CA ARG A 67 3.34 3.31 7.43
C ARG A 67 1.85 3.63 7.38
N SER A 68 1.29 4.30 8.41
CA SER A 68 -0.14 4.68 8.40
C SER A 68 -0.41 5.57 7.20
N LEU A 69 0.33 6.67 7.08
CA LEU A 69 0.14 7.63 5.98
C LEU A 69 0.21 6.95 4.61
N ALA A 70 1.27 6.16 4.37
CA ALA A 70 1.47 5.53 3.07
C ALA A 70 0.42 4.45 2.76
N LEU A 71 0.03 3.62 3.74
CA LEU A 71 -0.95 2.55 3.51
C LEU A 71 -2.39 3.09 3.42
N ASP A 72 -2.70 4.15 4.16
CA ASP A 72 -4.00 4.82 4.10
C ASP A 72 -4.18 5.52 2.75
N ASP A 73 -3.21 6.33 2.32
CA ASP A 73 -3.22 6.98 1.00
C ASP A 73 -3.29 5.94 -0.13
N TRP A 74 -2.59 4.81 0.03
CA TRP A 74 -2.60 3.72 -0.94
C TRP A 74 -3.94 3.00 -1.01
N ALA A 75 -4.57 2.75 0.14
CA ALA A 75 -5.90 2.15 0.20
C ALA A 75 -6.94 3.05 -0.48
N ASP A 76 -6.87 4.36 -0.26
CA ASP A 76 -7.72 5.35 -0.91
C ASP A 76 -7.52 5.37 -2.43
N LEU A 77 -6.27 5.37 -2.89
CA LEU A 77 -5.95 5.30 -4.31
C LEU A 77 -6.51 4.03 -4.95
N ARG A 78 -6.30 2.86 -4.33
CA ARG A 78 -6.84 1.59 -4.80
C ARG A 78 -8.36 1.60 -4.87
N HIS A 79 -9.01 2.17 -3.85
CA HIS A 79 -10.46 2.33 -3.84
C HIS A 79 -10.94 3.19 -5.02
N GLY A 80 -10.25 4.29 -5.32
CA GLY A 80 -10.54 5.16 -6.46
C GLY A 80 -10.39 4.44 -7.81
N VAL A 81 -9.32 3.66 -7.98
CA VAL A 81 -9.10 2.84 -9.18
C VAL A 81 -10.22 1.80 -9.35
N ALA A 82 -10.55 1.07 -8.28
CA ALA A 82 -11.61 0.07 -8.31
C ALA A 82 -12.98 0.69 -8.61
N SER A 83 -13.27 1.90 -8.11
CA SER A 83 -14.50 2.63 -8.44
C SER A 83 -14.53 3.05 -9.90
N THR A 84 -13.44 3.65 -10.38
CA THR A 84 -13.33 4.07 -11.79
C THR A 84 -13.50 2.89 -12.75
N ARG A 85 -12.94 1.73 -12.44
CA ARG A 85 -13.13 0.49 -13.21
C ARG A 85 -14.60 0.09 -13.28
N ARG A 86 -15.31 0.11 -12.14
CA ARG A 86 -16.75 -0.22 -12.07
C ARG A 86 -17.57 0.76 -12.90
N ASP A 87 -17.29 2.06 -12.80
CA ASP A 87 -18.02 3.11 -13.51
C ASP A 87 -17.82 2.99 -15.02
N LEU A 88 -16.59 2.77 -15.47
CA LEU A 88 -16.30 2.53 -16.89
C LEU A 88 -16.99 1.25 -17.40
N GLY A 89 -17.05 0.18 -16.58
CA GLY A 89 -17.68 -1.08 -16.97
C GLY A 89 -19.19 -0.92 -17.17
N ALA A 90 -19.84 -0.15 -16.29
CA ALA A 90 -21.25 0.19 -16.42
C ALA A 90 -21.53 1.04 -17.68
N VAL A 91 -20.61 1.93 -18.06
CA VAL A 91 -20.71 2.70 -19.31
C VAL A 91 -20.61 1.78 -20.53
N ASP A 92 -19.64 0.87 -20.56
CA ASP A 92 -19.48 -0.10 -21.65
C ASP A 92 -20.74 -0.98 -21.82
N ASP A 93 -21.25 -1.54 -20.72
CA ASP A 93 -22.48 -2.35 -20.72
C ASP A 93 -23.70 -1.55 -21.24
N GLY A 94 -23.80 -0.28 -20.84
CA GLY A 94 -24.84 0.63 -21.31
C GLY A 94 -24.75 0.91 -22.81
N VAL A 95 -23.54 1.09 -23.36
CA VAL A 95 -23.32 1.29 -24.80
C VAL A 95 -23.67 0.03 -25.59
N VAL A 96 -23.29 -1.15 -25.11
CA VAL A 96 -23.65 -2.43 -25.75
C VAL A 96 -25.17 -2.61 -25.80
N GLY A 97 -25.89 -2.22 -24.74
CA GLY A 97 -27.36 -2.27 -24.71
C GLY A 97 -28.05 -1.30 -25.68
N LEU A 98 -27.36 -0.22 -26.11
CA LEU A 98 -27.89 0.80 -27.02
C LEU A 98 -27.53 0.58 -28.49
N LEU A 99 -26.62 -0.35 -28.78
CA LEU A 99 -26.27 -0.78 -30.13
C LEU A 99 -26.96 -2.11 -30.45
N PRO A 100 -28.26 -2.14 -30.82
CA PRO A 100 -28.83 -3.33 -31.42
C PRO A 100 -28.06 -3.55 -32.73
N VAL A 101 -27.34 -4.66 -32.81
CA VAL A 101 -26.62 -5.10 -34.00
C VAL A 101 -27.55 -4.92 -35.20
N ALA A 102 -27.15 -4.04 -36.13
CA ALA A 102 -27.68 -4.04 -37.48
C ALA A 102 -27.39 -5.43 -38.05
N ALA A 103 -28.43 -6.27 -38.06
CA ALA A 103 -28.43 -7.58 -38.71
C ALA A 103 -28.40 -7.40 -40.24
#